data_AF-A0AAN8IB91-F1
#
_entry.id   AF-A0AAN8IB91-F1
#
_cell.length_a   1.000
_cell.length_b   1.000
_cell.length_c   1.000
_cell.angle_alpha   90.00
_cell.angle_beta   90.00
_cell.angle_gamma   90.00
#
_symmetry.space_group_name_H-M   'P 1'
#
loop_
_entity.id
_entity.type
_entity.pdbx_description
1 polymer ?
#
loop_
_entity_poly.entity_id
_entity_poly.type
_entity_poly.pdbx_seq_one_letter_code
_entity_poly.pdbx_strand_id
1 'polypeptide(L)' 'MPHGNSKNGTENTLGTDRDPFNQPEHVHTLKGRELCLFVIFYTVAVFLIVMMFELFMPVLFNPNYPEM' A
#
# COMPACT_ATOMS: atom_id res chain seq x y z
N MET A 1 33.88 -41.60 -39.77
CA MET A 1 32.85 -41.52 -38.69
C MET A 1 33.28 -40.42 -37.72
N PRO A 2 32.40 -39.70 -37.00
CA PRO A 2 31.25 -38.90 -37.47
C PRO A 2 31.17 -37.48 -36.83
N HIS A 3 30.25 -36.66 -37.36
CA HIS A 3 29.36 -35.64 -36.75
C HIS A 3 29.80 -34.59 -35.70
N GLY A 4 29.35 -33.34 -35.93
CA GLY A 4 29.17 -32.32 -34.88
C GLY A 4 28.83 -30.91 -35.42
N ASN A 5 27.81 -30.76 -36.25
CA ASN A 5 26.54 -30.06 -35.95
C ASN A 5 26.65 -28.63 -35.36
N SER A 6 26.40 -27.64 -36.20
CA SER A 6 26.04 -26.26 -35.88
C SER A 6 24.82 -26.20 -34.97
N LYS A 7 24.88 -25.47 -33.84
CA LYS A 7 23.73 -24.74 -33.28
C LYS A 7 24.20 -23.47 -32.56
N ASN A 8 23.75 -22.35 -33.11
CA ASN A 8 23.86 -21.01 -32.58
C ASN A 8 23.30 -20.97 -31.15
N GLY A 9 24.13 -20.53 -30.20
CA GLY A 9 23.70 -20.18 -28.84
C GLY A 9 22.97 -18.84 -28.86
N THR A 10 21.75 -18.84 -29.39
CA THR A 10 20.79 -17.80 -29.05
C THR A 10 20.32 -18.11 -27.63
N GLU A 11 20.83 -17.36 -26.66
CA GLU A 11 20.21 -17.30 -25.33
C GLU A 11 18.77 -16.82 -25.53
N ASN A 12 17.84 -17.76 -25.43
CA ASN A 12 16.41 -17.52 -25.52
C ASN A 12 15.93 -16.93 -24.19
N THR A 13 16.25 -15.67 -23.91
CA THR A 13 15.61 -14.84 -22.89
C THR A 13 14.21 -14.42 -23.35
N LEU A 14 13.41 -15.37 -23.84
CA LEU A 14 12.12 -15.12 -24.53
C LEU A 14 10.99 -16.07 -24.07
N GLY A 15 11.16 -16.69 -22.90
CA GLY A 15 10.19 -17.66 -22.36
C GLY A 15 9.51 -17.24 -21.07
N THR A 16 10.10 -16.33 -20.30
CA THR A 16 9.57 -15.96 -18.96
C THR A 16 8.49 -14.89 -19.01
N ASP A 17 8.44 -14.07 -20.06
CA ASP A 17 7.40 -13.02 -20.23
C ASP A 17 6.10 -13.53 -20.89
N ARG A 18 6.04 -14.81 -21.30
CA ARG A 18 4.87 -15.39 -22.02
C ARG A 18 4.21 -16.54 -21.27
N ASP A 19 4.47 -16.70 -19.98
CA ASP A 19 3.71 -17.64 -19.16
C ASP A 19 2.32 -17.04 -18.85
N PRO A 20 1.23 -17.55 -19.45
CA PRO A 20 -0.13 -17.06 -19.19
C PRO A 20 -0.59 -17.34 -17.75
N PHE A 21 0.18 -18.12 -16.99
CA PHE A 21 -0.03 -18.44 -15.57
C PHE A 21 0.90 -17.66 -14.63
N ASN A 22 1.93 -16.96 -15.13
CA ASN A 22 2.68 -15.97 -14.35
C ASN A 22 1.92 -14.64 -14.28
N GLN A 23 0.61 -14.72 -14.10
CA GLN A 23 -0.17 -13.57 -13.74
C GLN A 23 0.34 -13.16 -12.36
N PRO A 24 0.92 -11.96 -12.17
CA PRO A 24 1.08 -11.45 -10.83
C PRO A 24 -0.32 -11.51 -10.23
N GLU A 25 -0.48 -12.25 -9.15
CA GLU A 25 -1.74 -12.52 -8.46
C GLU A 25 -2.40 -11.19 -8.05
N HIS A 26 -3.06 -10.57 -9.02
CA HIS A 26 -3.60 -9.22 -8.94
C HIS A 26 -5.06 -9.32 -8.55
N VAL A 27 -5.36 -10.11 -7.52
CA VAL A 27 -6.75 -10.41 -7.20
C VAL A 27 -7.09 -10.51 -5.72
N HIS A 28 -6.15 -10.32 -4.79
CA HIS A 28 -6.51 -10.19 -3.37
C HIS A 28 -5.74 -9.18 -2.52
N THR A 29 -4.96 -8.29 -3.16
CA THR A 29 -4.50 -7.06 -2.49
C THR A 29 -5.56 -5.99 -2.71
N LEU A 30 -6.46 -5.85 -1.73
CA LEU A 30 -7.35 -4.68 -1.60
C LEU A 30 -6.50 -3.45 -1.93
N LYS A 31 -6.77 -2.79 -3.07
CA LYS A 31 -5.93 -1.74 -3.68
C LYS A 31 -5.22 -0.95 -2.59
N GLY A 32 -3.90 -1.08 -2.44
CA GLY A 32 -3.16 -0.37 -1.39
C GLY A 32 -3.43 1.15 -1.37
N ARG A 33 -3.87 1.70 -2.51
CA ARG A 33 -4.36 3.06 -2.67
C ARG A 33 -5.66 3.38 -1.90
N GLU A 34 -6.62 2.46 -1.89
CA GLU A 34 -7.89 2.60 -1.15
C GLU A 34 -7.66 2.45 0.35
N LEU A 35 -6.78 1.53 0.76
CA LEU A 35 -6.36 1.39 2.16
C LEU A 35 -5.66 2.67 2.67
N CYS A 36 -4.77 3.25 1.88
CA CYS A 36 -4.08 4.49 2.23
C CYS A 36 -5.07 5.65 2.44
N LEU A 37 -6.03 5.81 1.52
CA LEU A 37 -7.09 6.82 1.66
C LEU A 37 -7.93 6.57 2.92
N PHE A 38 -8.34 5.34 3.19
CA PHE A 38 -9.10 4.99 4.38
C PHE A 38 -8.38 5.37 5.68
N VAL A 39 -7.08 5.06 5.76
CA VAL A 39 -6.25 5.42 6.93
C VAL A 39 -6.16 6.93 7.10
N ILE A 40 -5.91 7.69 6.04
CA ILE A 40 -5.84 9.16 6.10
C ILE A 40 -7.17 9.75 6.58
N PHE A 41 -8.29 9.34 5.98
CA PHE A 41 -9.61 9.81 6.39
C PHE A 41 -9.94 9.44 7.82
N TYR A 42 -9.56 8.23 8.26
CA TYR A 42 -9.76 7.80 9.64
C TYR A 42 -8.96 8.67 10.61
N THR A 43 -7.67 8.91 10.36
CA THR A 43 -6.84 9.78 11.19
C THR A 43 -7.43 11.19 11.28
N VAL A 44 -7.87 11.75 10.15
CA VAL A 44 -8.52 13.07 10.11
C VAL A 44 -9.83 13.05 10.91
N ALA A 45 -10.66 12.03 10.77
CA ALA A 45 -11.93 11.92 11.50
C ALA A 45 -11.71 11.85 13.01
N VAL A 46 -10.76 11.01 13.47
CA VAL A 46 -10.40 10.93 14.90
C VAL A 46 -9.93 12.29 15.41
N PHE A 47 -9.07 12.99 14.65
CA PHE A 47 -8.61 14.32 15.03
C PHE A 47 -9.75 15.33 15.12
N LEU A 48 -10.66 15.35 14.13
CA LEU A 48 -11.82 16.23 14.13
C LEU A 48 -12.76 15.96 15.31
N ILE A 49 -12.98 14.70 15.66
CA ILE A 49 -13.80 14.31 16.81
C ILE A 49 -13.16 14.81 18.12
N VAL A 50 -11.86 14.62 18.31
CA VAL A 50 -11.14 15.13 19.48
C VAL A 50 -11.22 16.66 19.55
N MET A 51 -11.03 17.36 18.42
CA MET A 51 -11.16 18.81 18.36
C MET A 51 -12.59 19.29 18.64
N MET A 52 -13.60 18.54 18.18
CA MET A 52 -15.00 18.85 18.49
C MET A 52 -15.25 18.75 19.99
N PHE A 53 -14.76 17.68 20.63
CA PHE A 53 -14.87 17.52 22.08
C PHE A 53 -14.12 18.62 22.83
N GLU A 54 -12.91 18.98 22.41
CA GLU A 54 -12.16 20.13 22.98
C GLU A 54 -12.95 21.45 22.86
N LEU A 55 -13.71 21.65 21.78
CA LEU A 55 -14.48 22.88 21.58
C LEU A 55 -15.73 22.96 22.47
N PHE A 56 -16.43 21.84 22.69
CA PHE A 56 -17.62 21.80 23.55
C PHE A 56 -17.26 21.70 25.04
N MET A 57 -16.18 21.01 25.36
CA MET A 57 -15.67 20.82 26.70
C MET A 57 -14.14 20.69 26.62
N PRO A 58 -13.39 21.79 26.78
CA PRO A 58 -11.94 21.74 26.73
C PRO A 58 -11.43 20.89 27.89
N VAL A 59 -10.74 19.79 27.58
CA VAL A 59 -10.16 18.87 28.58
C VAL A 59 -8.64 19.00 28.56
N LEU A 60 -8.02 19.11 27.39
CA LEU A 60 -6.57 19.26 27.24
C LEU A 60 -6.12 20.72 27.31
N PHE A 61 -6.89 21.65 26.73
CA PHE A 61 -6.53 23.08 26.67
C PHE A 61 -7.54 23.98 27.36
N ASN A 62 -7.94 23.65 28.59
CA ASN A 62 -8.83 24.52 29.34
C ASN A 62 -8.02 25.62 30.06
N PRO A 63 -8.21 26.90 29.69
CA PRO A 63 -7.51 28.04 30.29
C PRO A 63 -7.92 28.31 31.74
N ASN A 64 -8.98 27.65 32.21
CA ASN A 64 -9.48 27.80 33.57
C ASN A 64 -9.00 26.67 34.51
N TYR A 65 -8.12 25.76 34.05
CA TYR A 65 -7.47 24.88 35.02
C TYR A 65 -6.57 25.73 35.92
N PRO A 66 -6.73 25.64 37.25
CA PRO A 66 -5.75 26.24 38.14
C PRO A 66 -4.41 25.59 37.84
N GLU A 67 -3.40 26.41 37.53
CA GLU A 67 -2.04 25.90 37.38
C GLU A 67 -1.64 25.19 38.68
N MET A 68 -1.13 23.97 38.54
CA MET A 68 -0.66 23.17 39.68
C MET A 68 0.62 23.77 40.25
#